data_AF-A0A3B3UX99-F1
#
_entry.id   AF-A0A3B3UX99-F1
#
_cell.length_a   1.000
_cell.length_b   1.000
_cell.length_c   1.000
_cell.angle_alpha   90.00
_cell.angle_beta   90.00
_cell.angle_gamma   90.00
#
_symmetry.space_group_name_H-M   'P 1'
#
loop_
_entity.id
_entity.type
_entity.pdbx_description
1 polymer ?
#
loop_
_entity_poly.entity_id
_entity_poly.type
_entity_poly.pdbx_seq_one_letter_code
_entity_poly.pdbx_strand_id
1 'polypeptide(L)'
;MSPLCEHCGENMKKMNQQVSVMRKEIKNLRQTLDGAVRAHRKHLMSIQAAVSKADFSGHNKKDCTSSLSAPDALEQGNIQTVPIGYISSCFSVKNGTPRQPTICGPSRAQLQIQQSVFNNPEHALVGLEQYSHVWIIFLFHKNGHQSYKAKVKPPRLNGQRVGVYSTRSPHRPNSLGLTLAKL
;
A
#
# COMPACT_ATOMS: atom_id res chain seq x y z
N MET A 1 38.42 50.49 -4.35
CA MET A 1 37.38 49.76 -3.59
C MET A 1 36.27 50.76 -3.31
N SER A 2 35.16 50.68 -4.05
CA SER A 2 34.07 51.66 -3.94
C SER A 2 33.32 51.48 -2.62
N PRO A 3 32.94 52.57 -1.92
CA PRO A 3 32.24 52.48 -0.65
C PRO A 3 30.84 51.94 -0.91
N LEU A 4 30.48 50.86 -0.21
CA LEU A 4 29.11 50.33 -0.22
C LEU A 4 28.17 51.41 0.30
N CYS A 5 27.22 51.81 -0.54
CA CYS A 5 26.16 52.75 -0.21
C CYS A 5 25.40 52.30 1.05
N GLU A 6 25.52 53.07 2.14
CA GLU A 6 24.91 52.76 3.46
C GLU A 6 23.39 52.51 3.35
N HIS A 7 22.72 53.18 2.41
CA HIS A 7 21.30 53.03 2.13
C HIS A 7 20.91 51.62 1.62
N CYS A 8 21.82 50.93 0.93
CA CYS A 8 21.56 49.58 0.42
C CYS A 8 21.59 48.53 1.53
N GLY A 9 22.44 48.73 2.56
CA GLY A 9 22.53 47.85 3.72
C GLY A 9 21.30 47.88 4.62
N GLU A 10 20.71 49.07 4.82
CA GLU A 10 19.47 49.22 5.59
C GLU A 10 18.26 48.57 4.90
N ASN A 11 18.14 48.72 3.59
CA ASN A 11 17.07 48.09 2.80
C ASN A 11 17.17 46.56 2.84
N MET A 12 18.39 46.02 2.76
CA MET A 12 18.62 44.57 2.90
C MET A 12 18.27 44.05 4.30
N LYS A 13 18.57 44.82 5.37
CA LYS A 13 18.15 44.47 6.74
C LYS A 13 16.64 44.46 6.90
N LYS A 14 15.93 45.48 6.37
CA LYS A 14 14.46 45.55 6.37
C LYS A 14 13.83 44.36 5.65
N MET A 15 14.32 44.00 4.46
CA MET A 15 13.83 42.83 3.73
C MET A 15 14.06 41.51 4.48
N ASN A 16 15.24 41.33 5.09
CA ASN A 16 15.50 40.13 5.89
C ASN A 16 14.59 40.02 7.11
N GLN A 17 14.26 41.15 7.74
CA GLN A 17 13.31 41.21 8.85
C GLN A 17 11.88 40.86 8.39
N GLN A 18 11.44 41.38 7.24
CA GLN A 18 10.15 41.03 6.63
C GLN A 18 10.07 39.53 6.28
N VAL A 19 11.13 38.95 5.70
CA VAL A 19 11.19 37.51 5.41
C VAL A 19 11.11 36.68 6.70
N SER A 20 11.74 37.13 7.78
CA SER A 20 11.67 36.46 9.09
C SER A 20 10.24 36.47 9.66
N VAL A 21 9.55 37.61 9.59
CA VAL A 21 8.14 37.74 10.00
C VAL A 21 7.27 36.83 9.16
N MET A 22 7.39 36.87 7.84
CA MET A 22 6.60 36.05 6.92
C MET A 22 6.81 34.55 7.16
N ARG A 23 8.04 34.11 7.45
CA ARG A 23 8.31 32.71 7.83
C ARG A 23 7.59 32.31 9.12
N LYS A 24 7.55 33.21 10.10
CA LYS A 24 6.84 32.98 11.37
C LYS A 24 5.33 32.91 11.16
N GLU A 25 4.78 33.78 10.32
CA GLU A 25 3.36 33.75 9.94
C GLU A 25 2.99 32.47 9.20
N ILE A 26 3.78 32.04 8.21
CA ILE A 26 3.56 30.76 7.51
C ILE A 26 3.58 29.59 8.49
N LYS A 27 4.50 29.60 9.47
CA LYS A 27 4.55 28.57 10.51
C LYS A 27 3.28 28.56 11.36
N ASN A 28 2.81 29.74 11.78
CA ASN A 28 1.57 29.88 12.55
C ASN A 28 0.36 29.41 11.76
N LEU A 29 0.23 29.80 10.49
CA LEU A 29 -0.87 29.38 9.61
C LEU A 29 -0.91 27.86 9.43
N ARG A 30 0.25 27.21 9.25
CA ARG A 30 0.35 25.74 9.19
C ARG A 30 -0.13 25.10 10.48
N GLN A 31 0.27 25.64 11.64
CA GLN A 31 -0.15 25.12 12.93
C GLN A 31 -1.67 25.25 13.15
N THR A 32 -2.27 26.37 12.72
CA THR A 32 -3.72 26.58 12.74
C THR A 32 -4.44 25.59 11.83
N LEU A 33 -3.94 25.39 10.61
CA LEU A 33 -4.50 24.44 9.65
C LEU A 33 -4.47 23.00 10.20
N ASP A 34 -3.34 22.57 10.75
CA ASP A 34 -3.20 21.25 11.38
C ASP A 34 -4.17 21.08 12.56
N GLY A 35 -4.39 22.15 13.33
CA GLY A 35 -5.39 22.20 14.39
C GLY A 35 -6.81 22.00 13.87
N ALA A 36 -7.18 22.73 12.82
CA ALA A 36 -8.49 22.63 12.18
C ALA A 36 -8.75 21.24 11.58
N VAL A 37 -7.76 20.64 10.92
CA VAL A 37 -7.86 19.27 10.36
C VAL A 37 -8.10 18.24 11.45
N ARG A 38 -7.39 18.35 12.59
CA ARG A 38 -7.60 17.46 13.75
C ARG A 38 -8.99 17.61 14.34
N ALA A 39 -9.47 18.84 14.48
CA ALA A 39 -10.83 19.12 14.97
C ALA A 39 -11.88 18.50 14.02
N HIS A 40 -11.74 18.74 12.71
CA HIS A 40 -12.65 18.19 11.70
C HIS A 40 -12.70 16.66 11.74
N ARG A 41 -11.54 15.99 11.84
CA ARG A 41 -11.48 14.53 12.00
C ARG A 41 -12.24 14.05 13.24
N LYS A 42 -12.12 14.76 14.37
CA LYS A 42 -12.85 14.42 15.60
C LYS A 42 -14.37 14.58 15.41
N HIS A 43 -14.81 15.63 14.72
CA HIS A 43 -16.23 15.81 14.39
C HIS A 43 -16.76 14.68 13.51
N LEU A 44 -16.03 14.28 12.46
CA LEU A 44 -16.42 13.16 11.61
C LEU A 44 -16.56 11.84 12.39
N MET A 45 -15.62 11.55 13.30
CA MET A 45 -15.73 10.36 14.15
C MET A 45 -16.94 10.41 15.08
N SER A 46 -17.29 11.59 15.60
CA SER A 46 -18.48 11.78 16.43
C SER A 46 -19.77 11.62 15.65
N ILE A 47 -19.83 12.14 14.42
CA ILE A 47 -20.99 12.00 13.53
C ILE A 47 -21.17 10.54 13.14
N GLN A 48 -20.10 9.85 12.74
CA GLN A 48 -20.15 8.42 12.41
C GLN A 48 -20.67 7.58 13.60
N ALA A 49 -20.21 7.88 14.82
CA ALA A 49 -20.68 7.18 16.01
C ALA A 49 -22.17 7.48 16.34
N ALA A 50 -22.68 8.66 16.01
CA ALA A 50 -24.09 9.01 16.20
C ALA A 50 -24.98 8.33 15.15
N VAL A 51 -24.55 8.31 13.89
CA VAL A 51 -25.27 7.65 12.78
C VAL A 51 -25.36 6.13 13.02
N SER A 52 -24.26 5.47 13.41
CA SER A 52 -24.30 4.03 13.73
C SER A 52 -25.18 3.66 14.93
N LYS A 53 -25.50 4.61 15.81
CA LYS A 53 -26.45 4.40 16.92
C LYS A 53 -27.90 4.65 16.49
N ALA A 54 -28.12 5.52 15.50
CA ALA A 54 -29.44 5.79 14.95
C ALA A 54 -29.98 4.62 14.10
N ASP A 55 -29.10 3.80 13.51
CA ASP A 55 -29.47 2.60 12.74
C ASP A 55 -30.05 1.45 13.59
N PHE A 56 -30.16 1.57 14.92
CA PHE A 56 -30.68 0.53 15.82
C PHE A 56 -32.11 0.77 16.36
N SER A 57 -32.87 1.71 15.81
CA SER A 57 -34.29 1.88 16.17
C SER A 57 -35.19 2.09 14.95
N GLY A 58 -35.56 0.98 14.28
CA GLY A 58 -36.55 0.98 13.20
C GLY A 58 -36.78 -0.43 12.61
N HIS A 59 -38.04 -0.87 12.60
CA HIS A 59 -38.49 -2.25 12.39
C HIS A 59 -38.30 -2.89 10.99
N ASN A 60 -38.21 -4.23 11.05
CA ASN A 60 -38.84 -5.27 10.23
C ASN A 60 -38.23 -5.76 8.90
N LYS A 61 -38.20 -7.09 8.87
CA LYS A 61 -37.82 -8.03 7.82
C LYS A 61 -38.78 -7.90 6.62
N LYS A 62 -38.29 -7.42 5.49
CA LYS A 62 -38.81 -7.76 4.16
C LYS A 62 -37.65 -7.83 3.18
N ASP A 63 -37.59 -8.94 2.46
CA ASP A 63 -36.79 -9.14 1.28
C ASP A 63 -36.87 -7.92 0.37
N CYS A 64 -35.71 -7.42 -0.04
CA CYS A 64 -35.54 -6.70 -1.29
C CYS A 64 -34.05 -6.67 -1.61
N THR A 65 -33.72 -7.41 -2.66
CA THR A 65 -32.50 -7.39 -3.44
C THR A 65 -32.04 -5.95 -3.69
N SER A 66 -31.18 -5.41 -2.82
CA SER A 66 -30.47 -4.17 -3.09
C SER A 66 -29.21 -4.53 -3.87
N SER A 67 -29.25 -4.20 -5.16
CA SER A 67 -28.10 -4.04 -6.01
C SER A 67 -27.04 -3.21 -5.27
N LEU A 68 -26.01 -3.88 -4.74
CA LEU A 68 -24.77 -3.24 -4.31
C LEU A 68 -24.13 -2.61 -5.53
N SER A 69 -24.36 -1.32 -5.73
CA SER A 69 -23.51 -0.49 -6.57
C SER A 69 -22.11 -0.50 -5.95
N ALA A 70 -21.23 -1.34 -6.48
CA ALA A 70 -19.80 -1.32 -6.21
C ALA A 70 -19.08 -0.41 -7.22
N PRO A 71 -18.98 0.91 -6.96
CA PRO A 71 -17.83 1.66 -7.50
C PRO A 71 -16.88 2.28 -6.45
N ASP A 72 -17.30 2.55 -5.21
CA ASP A 72 -16.53 3.51 -4.38
C ASP A 72 -15.48 2.92 -3.42
N ALA A 73 -15.45 1.61 -3.19
CA ALA A 73 -14.51 1.01 -2.21
C ALA A 73 -13.05 1.01 -2.69
N LEU A 74 -12.80 1.14 -4.00
CA LEU A 74 -11.45 1.18 -4.58
C LEU A 74 -10.81 2.58 -4.54
N GLU A 75 -11.63 3.63 -4.47
CA GLU A 75 -11.18 5.04 -4.48
C GLU A 75 -10.60 5.49 -3.13
N GLN A 76 -11.08 4.88 -2.03
CA GLN A 76 -10.49 5.00 -0.69
C GLN A 76 -10.59 3.65 0.02
N GLY A 77 -9.51 2.85 0.10
CA GLY A 77 -9.72 1.56 0.78
C GLY A 77 -8.57 0.59 0.96
N ASN A 78 -8.71 -0.14 2.07
CA ASN A 78 -7.97 -1.33 2.45
C ASN A 78 -8.49 -2.50 1.60
N ILE A 79 -7.61 -3.22 0.90
CA ILE A 79 -8.01 -4.35 0.03
C ILE A 79 -8.06 -5.62 0.87
N GLN A 80 -9.26 -6.15 1.08
CA GLN A 80 -9.43 -7.49 1.66
C GLN A 80 -9.40 -8.52 0.54
N THR A 81 -8.49 -9.48 0.63
CA THR A 81 -8.35 -10.56 -0.35
C THR A 81 -8.57 -11.92 0.31
N VAL A 82 -9.31 -12.80 -0.35
CA VAL A 82 -9.42 -14.22 0.03
C VAL A 82 -8.37 -15.01 -0.76
N PRO A 83 -7.57 -15.88 -0.13
CA PRO A 83 -6.62 -16.72 -0.85
C PRO A 83 -7.37 -17.73 -1.73
N ILE A 84 -7.09 -17.74 -3.03
CA ILE A 84 -7.67 -18.69 -3.99
C ILE A 84 -7.10 -20.11 -3.84
N GLY A 85 -5.92 -20.25 -3.24
CA GLY A 85 -5.17 -21.48 -3.17
C GLY A 85 -3.86 -21.32 -2.43
N TYR A 86 -3.16 -22.43 -2.23
CA TYR A 86 -1.85 -22.48 -1.56
C TYR A 86 -0.81 -23.15 -2.44
N ILE A 87 0.40 -22.59 -2.42
CA ILE A 87 1.53 -23.12 -3.15
C ILE A 87 2.45 -23.90 -2.21
N SER A 88 2.80 -25.12 -2.60
CA SER A 88 3.84 -25.94 -1.97
C SER A 88 5.03 -26.05 -2.91
N SER A 89 6.25 -25.88 -2.40
CA SER A 89 7.48 -25.95 -3.19
C SER A 89 8.58 -26.65 -2.40
N CYS A 90 9.69 -26.98 -3.06
CA CYS A 90 10.88 -27.50 -2.40
C CYS A 90 11.57 -26.51 -1.42
N PHE A 91 11.09 -25.26 -1.32
CA PHE A 91 11.64 -24.24 -0.43
C PHE A 91 10.75 -24.05 0.80
N SER A 92 11.12 -24.71 1.91
CA SER A 92 10.39 -24.64 3.19
C SER A 92 10.66 -23.36 3.99
N VAL A 93 11.84 -22.76 3.80
CA VAL A 93 12.30 -21.57 4.52
C VAL A 93 12.83 -20.51 3.55
N LYS A 94 12.77 -19.24 3.97
CA LYS A 94 13.26 -18.09 3.17
C LYS A 94 14.73 -18.22 2.79
N ASN A 95 15.55 -18.77 3.68
CA ASN A 95 16.97 -18.98 3.43
C ASN A 95 17.13 -20.13 2.43
N GLY A 96 17.75 -19.86 1.29
CA GLY A 96 17.86 -20.83 0.19
C GLY A 96 16.72 -20.75 -0.83
N THR A 97 15.64 -20.01 -0.56
CA THR A 97 14.67 -19.68 -1.62
C THR A 97 15.35 -18.78 -2.67
N PRO A 98 15.25 -19.10 -3.97
CA PRO A 98 15.83 -18.29 -5.04
C PRO A 98 15.31 -16.85 -5.00
N ARG A 99 16.22 -15.89 -5.15
CA ARG A 99 15.85 -14.47 -5.20
C ARG A 99 15.15 -14.06 -6.50
N GLN A 100 15.34 -14.86 -7.55
CA GLN A 100 14.70 -14.72 -8.85
C GLN A 100 14.27 -16.11 -9.34
N PRO A 101 13.11 -16.23 -10.00
CA PRO A 101 12.54 -17.51 -10.41
C PRO A 101 13.45 -18.29 -11.37
N THR A 102 14.17 -17.61 -12.25
CA THR A 102 15.06 -18.23 -13.25
C THR A 102 16.34 -18.85 -12.70
N ILE A 103 16.70 -18.57 -11.44
CA ILE A 103 17.96 -19.08 -10.86
C ILE A 103 17.89 -20.60 -10.61
N CYS A 104 16.70 -21.14 -10.36
CA CYS A 104 16.50 -22.57 -10.09
C CYS A 104 15.46 -23.16 -11.07
N GLY A 105 15.82 -23.22 -12.35
CA GLY A 105 14.97 -23.75 -13.42
C GLY A 105 14.39 -25.17 -13.21
N PRO A 106 15.11 -26.14 -12.62
CA PRO A 106 14.54 -27.48 -12.40
C PRO A 106 13.63 -27.56 -11.18
N SER A 107 13.52 -26.50 -10.35
CA SER A 107 12.59 -26.53 -9.21
C SER A 107 11.14 -26.72 -9.67
N ARG A 108 10.36 -27.40 -8.83
CA ARG A 108 8.94 -27.67 -9.04
C ARG A 108 8.15 -27.21 -7.83
N ALA A 109 6.92 -26.81 -8.08
CA ALA A 109 5.96 -26.41 -7.07
C ALA A 109 4.57 -26.87 -7.51
N GLN A 110 3.70 -27.08 -6.54
CA GLN A 110 2.30 -27.43 -6.75
C GLN A 110 1.43 -26.30 -6.20
N LEU A 111 0.55 -25.76 -7.04
CA LEU A 111 -0.48 -24.80 -6.61
C LEU A 111 -1.80 -25.57 -6.46
N GLN A 112 -2.29 -25.64 -5.23
CA GLN A 112 -3.58 -26.25 -4.91
C GLN A 112 -4.64 -25.16 -4.76
N ILE A 113 -5.61 -25.12 -5.67
CA ILE A 113 -6.76 -24.22 -5.60
C ILE A 113 -7.75 -24.75 -4.56
N GLN A 114 -8.30 -23.87 -3.72
CA GLN A 114 -9.30 -24.25 -2.74
C GLN A 114 -10.66 -24.48 -3.41
N GLN A 115 -11.29 -25.61 -3.08
CA GLN A 115 -12.61 -25.96 -3.60
C GLN A 115 -13.72 -25.03 -3.08
N SER A 116 -13.52 -24.40 -1.92
CA SER A 116 -14.52 -23.51 -1.32
C SER A 116 -14.62 -22.14 -1.99
N VAL A 117 -13.72 -21.80 -2.92
CA VAL A 117 -13.68 -20.49 -3.57
C VAL A 117 -14.66 -20.40 -4.74
N PHE A 118 -14.90 -21.53 -5.42
CA PHE A 118 -15.80 -21.62 -6.57
C PHE A 118 -16.74 -22.81 -6.38
N ASN A 119 -17.99 -22.67 -6.83
CA ASN A 119 -18.94 -23.80 -6.78
C ASN A 119 -18.44 -25.02 -7.56
N ASN A 120 -17.75 -24.79 -8.69
CA ASN A 120 -17.14 -25.79 -9.56
C ASN A 120 -15.66 -25.42 -9.82
N PRO A 121 -14.73 -25.81 -8.94
CA PRO A 121 -13.33 -25.36 -9.01
C PRO A 121 -12.60 -25.83 -10.28
N GLU A 122 -12.97 -26.97 -10.85
CA GLU A 122 -12.40 -27.50 -12.09
C GLU A 122 -12.73 -26.64 -13.32
N HIS A 123 -13.90 -25.98 -13.33
CA HIS A 123 -14.28 -25.06 -14.41
C HIS A 123 -13.34 -23.84 -14.47
N ALA A 124 -12.76 -23.43 -13.35
CA ALA A 124 -11.83 -22.29 -13.30
C ALA A 124 -10.48 -22.57 -13.99
N LEU A 125 -10.18 -23.83 -14.31
CA LEU A 125 -8.93 -24.27 -14.94
C LEU A 125 -9.08 -24.66 -16.41
N VAL A 126 -10.30 -24.72 -16.94
CA VAL A 126 -10.55 -25.14 -18.33
C VAL A 126 -9.83 -24.21 -19.32
N GLY A 127 -9.05 -24.78 -20.24
CA GLY A 127 -8.28 -24.06 -21.25
C GLY A 127 -6.91 -23.57 -20.77
N LEU A 128 -6.57 -23.75 -19.49
CA LEU A 128 -5.25 -23.39 -18.96
C LEU A 128 -4.14 -24.24 -19.59
N GLU A 129 -4.46 -25.49 -19.92
CA GLU A 129 -3.58 -26.45 -20.61
C GLU A 129 -3.13 -26.01 -22.00
N GLN A 130 -3.82 -25.04 -22.62
CA GLN A 130 -3.45 -24.49 -23.92
C GLN A 130 -2.26 -23.53 -23.85
N TYR A 131 -1.85 -23.13 -22.64
CA TYR A 131 -0.75 -22.21 -22.41
C TYR A 131 0.48 -22.95 -21.89
N SER A 132 1.66 -22.47 -22.27
CA SER A 132 2.92 -23.01 -21.72
C SER A 132 3.31 -22.39 -20.38
N HIS A 133 2.82 -21.18 -20.10
CA HIS A 133 3.19 -20.40 -18.93
C HIS A 133 2.01 -19.63 -18.34
N VAL A 134 2.07 -19.38 -17.04
CA VAL A 134 1.07 -18.64 -16.28
C VAL A 134 1.72 -17.58 -15.38
N TRP A 135 1.03 -16.46 -15.23
CA TRP A 135 1.37 -15.48 -14.21
C TRP A 135 0.70 -15.86 -12.89
N ILE A 136 1.52 -16.00 -11.85
CA ILE A 136 1.04 -16.28 -10.50
C ILE A 136 1.29 -15.04 -9.65
N ILE A 137 0.20 -14.48 -9.14
CA ILE A 137 0.21 -13.44 -8.10
C ILE A 137 0.01 -14.14 -6.75
N PHE A 138 0.92 -13.91 -5.82
CA PHE A 138 0.87 -14.56 -4.51
C PHE A 138 1.19 -13.58 -3.38
N LEU A 139 0.75 -13.89 -2.16
CA LEU A 139 1.02 -13.08 -0.98
C LEU A 139 2.22 -13.63 -0.20
N PHE A 140 3.17 -12.77 0.19
CA PHE A 140 4.23 -13.13 1.13
C PHE A 140 3.68 -13.19 2.56
N HIS A 141 2.96 -14.27 2.90
CA HIS A 141 2.27 -14.47 4.18
C HIS A 141 3.15 -14.34 5.44
N LYS A 142 4.47 -14.52 5.34
CA LYS A 142 5.42 -14.34 6.46
C LYS A 142 6.03 -12.94 6.55
N ASN A 143 5.71 -12.03 5.63
CA ASN A 143 6.09 -10.63 5.79
C ASN A 143 5.11 -10.00 6.77
N GLY A 144 5.48 -9.99 8.06
CA GLY A 144 4.64 -9.42 9.10
C GLY A 144 4.30 -7.95 8.86
N HIS A 145 3.28 -7.46 9.58
CA HIS A 145 2.81 -6.06 9.59
C HIS A 145 3.79 -5.10 10.28
N GLN A 146 5.09 -5.23 10.01
CA GLN A 146 6.10 -4.33 10.54
C GLN A 146 6.15 -3.06 9.68
N SER A 147 6.28 -1.91 10.34
CA SER A 147 6.56 -0.59 9.75
C SER A 147 7.30 -0.68 8.40
N TYR A 148 6.61 -0.27 7.33
CA TYR A 148 7.18 -0.31 5.99
C TYR A 148 8.27 0.75 5.85
N LYS A 149 9.47 0.32 5.48
CA LYS A 149 10.59 1.21 5.22
C LYS A 149 10.52 1.71 3.78
N ALA A 150 10.61 3.03 3.58
CA ALA A 150 10.65 3.63 2.24
C ALA A 150 11.89 3.21 1.43
N LYS A 151 12.99 2.87 2.12
CA LYS A 151 14.24 2.38 1.50
C LYS A 151 14.60 0.99 1.98
N VAL A 152 15.16 0.19 1.08
CA VAL A 152 15.65 -1.17 1.32
C VAL A 152 17.12 -1.29 0.89
N LYS A 153 17.80 -2.36 1.33
CA LYS A 153 19.20 -2.67 1.00
C LYS A 153 19.24 -3.97 0.18
N PRO A 154 19.12 -3.92 -1.16
CA PRO A 154 19.17 -5.12 -2.00
C PRO A 154 20.53 -5.80 -1.92
N PRO A 155 20.59 -7.15 -1.97
CA PRO A 155 21.84 -7.90 -1.84
C PRO A 155 22.89 -7.57 -2.91
N ARG A 156 22.46 -7.26 -4.14
CA ARG A 156 23.36 -7.03 -5.29
C ARG A 156 23.89 -5.60 -5.40
N LEU A 157 23.50 -4.69 -4.50
CA LEU A 157 23.88 -3.27 -4.59
C LEU A 157 24.99 -2.87 -3.61
N ASN A 158 25.88 -3.80 -3.20
CA ASN A 158 27.03 -3.54 -2.31
C ASN A 158 26.68 -2.70 -1.07
N GLY A 159 25.46 -2.87 -0.58
CA GLY A 159 24.94 -2.19 0.59
C GLY A 159 24.35 -0.81 0.41
N GLN A 160 24.19 -0.33 -0.82
CA GLN A 160 23.43 0.88 -1.13
C GLN A 160 21.95 0.74 -0.74
N ARG A 161 21.36 1.84 -0.28
CA ARG A 161 19.95 1.94 0.07
C ARG A 161 19.17 2.61 -1.05
N VAL A 162 18.20 1.89 -1.62
CA VAL A 162 17.35 2.37 -2.72
C VAL A 162 15.88 2.34 -2.31
N GLY A 163 15.02 3.06 -3.04
CA GLY A 163 13.59 3.07 -2.77
C GLY A 163 12.98 1.67 -2.89
N VAL A 164 12.00 1.35 -2.03
CA VAL A 164 11.37 0.02 -2.05
C VAL A 164 10.75 -0.31 -3.40
N TYR A 165 10.12 0.68 -4.05
CA TYR A 165 9.44 0.53 -5.34
C TYR A 165 10.39 0.39 -6.54
N SER A 166 11.67 0.78 -6.41
CA SER A 166 12.68 0.53 -7.46
C SER A 166 13.30 -0.87 -7.38
N THR A 167 12.76 -1.76 -6.54
CA THR A 167 13.28 -3.12 -6.33
C THR A 167 12.18 -4.16 -6.48
N ARG A 168 12.53 -5.44 -6.28
CA ARG A 168 11.60 -6.57 -6.08
C ARG A 168 11.59 -7.08 -4.62
N SER A 169 11.95 -6.23 -3.65
CA SER A 169 11.84 -6.55 -2.21
C SER A 169 10.44 -7.06 -1.85
N PRO A 170 10.31 -8.11 -1.03
CA PRO A 170 9.01 -8.61 -0.61
C PRO A 170 8.40 -7.72 0.50
N HIS A 171 9.22 -6.95 1.23
CA HIS A 171 8.79 -6.05 2.31
C HIS A 171 8.20 -4.75 1.75
N ARG A 172 6.88 -4.71 1.49
CA ARG A 172 6.13 -3.57 0.94
C ARG A 172 4.76 -3.44 1.60
N PRO A 173 4.09 -2.27 1.50
CA PRO A 173 2.72 -2.09 1.97
C PRO A 173 1.76 -3.22 1.56
N ASN A 174 1.78 -3.56 0.27
CA ASN A 174 1.09 -4.72 -0.27
C ASN A 174 2.14 -5.76 -0.63
N SER A 175 2.26 -6.79 0.21
CA SER A 175 3.29 -7.84 0.09
C SER A 175 2.92 -8.86 -0.99
N LEU A 176 2.67 -8.39 -2.21
CA LEU A 176 2.36 -9.21 -3.38
C LEU A 176 3.62 -9.54 -4.16
N GLY A 177 3.77 -10.82 -4.49
CA GLY A 177 4.75 -11.37 -5.41
C GLY A 177 4.12 -11.65 -6.76
N LEU A 178 4.94 -11.59 -7.81
CA LEU A 178 4.57 -11.95 -9.17
C LEU A 178 5.65 -12.85 -9.74
N THR A 179 5.27 -14.01 -10.24
CA THR A 179 6.16 -14.93 -10.94
C THR A 179 5.52 -15.43 -12.24
N LEU A 180 6.35 -15.61 -13.27
CA LEU A 180 6.00 -16.38 -14.45
C LEU A 180 6.42 -17.83 -14.17
N ALA A 181 5.47 -18.76 -14.27
CA ALA A 181 5.72 -20.19 -14.09
C ALA A 181 5.41 -20.92 -15.39
N LYS A 182 6.19 -21.94 -15.70
CA LYS A 182 5.85 -22.91 -16.74
C LYS A 182 4.89 -23.94 -16.12
N LEU A 183 3.82 -24.29 -16.84
CA LEU A 183 2.88 -25.34 -16.44
C LEU A 183 3.48 -26.74 -16.61
#